data_AF-A0A3D5Q7R6-F1
#
_entry.id   AF-A0A3D5Q7R6-F1
#
_cell.length_a   1.000
_cell.length_b   1.000
_cell.length_c   1.000
_cell.angle_alpha   90.00
_cell.angle_beta   90.00
_cell.angle_gamma   90.00
#
_symmetry.space_group_name_H-M   'P 1'
#
loop_
_entity.id
_entity.type
_entity.pdbx_description
1 polymer ?
#
loop_
_entity_poly.entity_id
_entity_poly.type
_entity_poly.pdbx_seq_one_letter_code
_entity_poly.pdbx_strand_id
1 'polypeptide(L)'
;MSLKTRILLLAAAPMLLSSVASLLAYRELSQSIIERWGTQVAEIQVRYDSARLLQSLEREVGLARQMSESTTLINWAQHPDDRILRAGAIREMESFRSNFRDNSYFVALRKNGHYYYNNGANQFAGNQFRYVLDPQDPDDAWFFQLISEGRDFHLNVNPDSELGVTKLWINVLMRDPQGEIVGIVGTGLNLDGFLQHIVDSNQPGITTLFVDDKGAIQLHRDRSYIDFASITKPEDQKNTLGLLLEKPADRREMMNLLESLRQGPGTAGEVASSFVTV
;
A
#
# COMPACT_ATOMS: atom_id res chain seq x y z
N MET A 1 71.83 -0.65 -18.11
CA MET A 1 70.69 0.06 -18.72
C MET A 1 71.21 1.18 -19.62
N SER A 2 70.64 1.34 -20.81
CA SER A 2 70.99 2.43 -21.73
C SER A 2 70.44 3.78 -21.23
N LEU A 3 71.12 4.88 -21.56
CA LEU A 3 70.69 6.25 -21.24
C LEU A 3 69.27 6.53 -21.77
N LYS A 4 68.93 5.99 -22.95
CA LYS A 4 67.57 6.07 -23.52
C LYS A 4 66.53 5.43 -22.61
N THR A 5 66.84 4.26 -22.03
CA THR A 5 65.92 3.55 -21.14
C THR A 5 65.67 4.32 -19.85
N ARG A 6 66.70 4.97 -19.29
CA ARG A 6 66.56 5.81 -18.09
C ARG A 6 65.69 7.04 -18.36
N ILE A 7 65.92 7.73 -19.48
CA ILE A 7 65.11 8.91 -19.86
C ILE A 7 63.65 8.52 -20.10
N LEU A 8 63.39 7.40 -20.80
CA LEU A 8 62.04 6.90 -21.02
C LEU A 8 61.33 6.54 -19.72
N LEU A 9 62.00 5.90 -18.76
CA LEU A 9 61.41 5.57 -17.46
C LEU A 9 61.11 6.82 -16.62
N LEU A 10 62.01 7.82 -16.63
CA LEU A 10 61.81 9.10 -15.96
C LEU A 10 60.62 9.88 -16.53
N ALA A 11 60.34 9.75 -17.83
CA ALA A 11 59.16 10.35 -18.46
C ALA A 11 57.88 9.53 -18.22
N ALA A 12 57.95 8.20 -18.32
CA ALA A 12 56.78 7.32 -18.24
C ALA A 12 56.25 7.14 -16.80
N ALA A 13 57.14 7.07 -15.80
CA ALA A 13 56.75 6.88 -14.41
C ALA A 13 55.77 7.95 -13.88
N PRO A 14 56.00 9.27 -14.04
CA PRO A 14 55.06 10.29 -13.59
C PRO A 14 53.74 10.27 -14.38
N MET A 15 53.76 9.90 -15.67
CA MET A 15 52.55 9.75 -16.47
C MET A 15 51.67 8.60 -15.97
N LEU A 16 52.29 7.46 -15.67
CA LEU A 16 51.58 6.30 -15.09
C LEU A 16 51.06 6.60 -13.68
N LEU A 17 51.87 7.22 -12.83
CA LEU A 17 51.45 7.66 -11.49
C LEU A 17 50.26 8.63 -11.56
N SER A 18 50.33 9.64 -12.42
CA SER A 18 49.23 10.58 -12.62
C SER A 18 47.98 9.87 -13.15
N SER A 19 48.13 8.92 -14.09
CA SER A 19 46.98 8.18 -14.62
C SER A 19 46.31 7.31 -13.55
N VAL A 20 47.09 6.64 -12.70
CA VAL A 20 46.55 5.84 -11.58
C VAL A 20 45.89 6.75 -10.55
N ALA A 21 46.52 7.88 -10.19
CA ALA A 21 45.94 8.84 -9.27
C ALA A 21 44.62 9.43 -9.82
N SER A 22 44.57 9.78 -11.11
CA SER A 22 43.36 10.24 -11.78
C SER A 22 42.26 9.17 -11.79
N LEU A 23 42.61 7.90 -12.01
CA LEU A 23 41.64 6.80 -11.99
C LEU A 23 41.06 6.57 -10.59
N LEU A 24 41.88 6.63 -9.55
CA LEU A 24 41.44 6.52 -8.16
C LEU A 24 40.57 7.71 -7.76
N ALA A 25 40.98 8.94 -8.09
CA ALA A 25 40.19 10.14 -7.82
C ALA A 25 38.85 10.12 -8.58
N TYR A 26 38.85 9.68 -9.83
CA TYR A 26 37.62 9.54 -10.63
C TYR A 26 36.67 8.51 -10.01
N ARG A 27 37.16 7.36 -9.55
CA ARG A 27 36.34 6.33 -8.88
C ARG A 27 35.71 6.85 -7.60
N GLU A 28 36.50 7.47 -6.74
CA GLU A 28 36.02 8.02 -5.46
C GLU A 28 34.98 9.14 -5.67
N LEU A 29 35.28 10.08 -6.58
CA LEU A 29 34.36 11.17 -6.92
C LEU A 29 33.07 10.62 -7.53
N SER A 30 33.17 9.69 -8.48
CA SER A 30 32.00 9.11 -9.13
C SER A 30 31.13 8.35 -8.14
N GLN A 31 31.72 7.50 -7.30
CA GLN A 31 30.99 6.75 -6.29
C GLN A 31 30.27 7.70 -5.31
N SER A 32 30.96 8.69 -4.78
CA SER A 32 30.36 9.64 -3.83
C SER A 32 29.27 10.51 -4.46
N ILE A 33 29.37 10.84 -5.76
CA ILE A 33 28.34 11.57 -6.50
C ILE A 33 27.14 10.64 -6.72
N ILE A 34 27.35 9.42 -7.20
CA ILE A 34 26.29 8.44 -7.44
C ILE A 34 25.54 8.13 -6.15
N GLU A 35 26.25 7.94 -5.04
CA GLU A 35 25.62 7.65 -3.74
C GLU A 35 24.77 8.84 -3.28
N ARG A 36 25.34 10.05 -3.22
CA ARG A 36 24.60 11.23 -2.75
C ARG A 36 23.42 11.58 -3.65
N TRP A 37 23.63 11.60 -4.97
CA TRP A 37 22.56 11.90 -5.92
C TRP A 37 21.51 10.80 -5.97
N GLY A 38 21.93 9.53 -5.96
CA GLY A 38 21.03 8.38 -5.94
C GLY A 38 20.12 8.41 -4.73
N THR A 39 20.69 8.60 -3.53
CA THR A 39 19.93 8.77 -2.30
C THR A 39 18.99 9.97 -2.38
N GLN A 40 19.48 11.14 -2.77
CA GLN A 40 18.65 12.36 -2.80
C GLN A 40 17.48 12.23 -3.79
N VAL A 41 17.72 11.68 -4.98
CA VAL A 41 16.67 11.45 -5.97
C VAL A 41 15.65 10.43 -5.47
N ALA A 42 16.11 9.32 -4.89
CA ALA A 42 15.23 8.31 -4.31
C ALA A 42 14.36 8.89 -3.18
N GLU A 43 14.94 9.68 -2.28
CA GLU A 43 14.21 10.29 -1.17
C GLU A 43 13.18 11.32 -1.63
N ILE A 44 13.52 12.16 -2.63
CA ILE A 44 12.57 13.10 -3.23
C ILE A 44 11.43 12.33 -3.89
N GLN A 45 11.75 11.28 -4.63
CA GLN A 45 10.76 10.46 -5.33
C GLN A 45 9.82 9.75 -4.33
N VAL A 46 10.35 9.16 -3.26
CA VAL A 46 9.55 8.52 -2.20
C VAL A 46 8.61 9.53 -1.55
N ARG A 47 9.07 10.76 -1.25
CA ARG A 47 8.21 11.82 -0.69
C ARG A 47 7.09 12.20 -1.66
N TYR A 48 7.43 12.36 -2.94
CA TYR A 48 6.48 12.71 -3.99
C TYR A 48 5.41 11.61 -4.17
N ASP A 49 5.83 10.35 -4.32
CA ASP A 49 4.94 9.22 -4.53
C ASP A 49 4.07 8.95 -3.30
N SER A 50 4.63 9.09 -2.09
CA SER A 50 3.87 8.98 -0.83
C SER A 50 2.81 10.06 -0.71
N ALA A 51 3.16 11.33 -0.99
CA ALA A 51 2.19 12.43 -0.93
C ALA A 51 1.06 12.26 -1.96
N ARG A 52 1.40 11.82 -3.17
CA ARG A 52 0.43 11.57 -4.25
C ARG A 52 -0.51 10.40 -3.92
N LEU A 53 0.04 9.32 -3.34
CA LEU A 53 -0.75 8.19 -2.86
C LEU A 53 -1.71 8.65 -1.75
N LEU A 54 -1.17 9.29 -0.71
CA LEU A 54 -1.94 9.77 0.44
C LEU A 54 -3.08 10.69 0.00
N GLN A 55 -2.82 11.68 -0.86
CA GLN A 55 -3.86 12.58 -1.37
C GLN A 55 -5.02 11.82 -2.05
N SER A 56 -4.71 10.73 -2.77
CA SER A 56 -5.74 9.93 -3.42
C SER A 56 -6.55 9.07 -2.44
N LEU A 57 -5.94 8.66 -1.33
CA LEU A 57 -6.56 7.82 -0.31
C LEU A 57 -7.28 8.62 0.78
N GLU A 58 -6.75 9.76 1.20
CA GLU A 58 -7.27 10.59 2.29
C GLU A 58 -8.73 10.96 2.09
N ARG A 59 -9.11 11.33 0.86
CA ARG A 59 -10.50 11.64 0.53
C ARG A 59 -11.41 10.42 0.72
N GLU A 60 -11.01 9.27 0.21
CA GLU A 60 -11.82 8.06 0.25
C GLU A 60 -11.91 7.50 1.68
N VAL A 61 -10.80 7.52 2.43
CA VAL A 61 -10.76 7.16 3.86
C VAL A 61 -11.62 8.12 4.68
N GLY A 62 -11.53 9.43 4.42
CA GLY A 62 -12.36 10.43 5.10
C GLY A 62 -13.86 10.22 4.88
N LEU A 63 -14.26 9.93 3.64
CA LEU A 63 -15.66 9.60 3.31
C LEU A 63 -16.11 8.28 3.93
N ALA A 64 -15.28 7.24 3.90
CA ALA A 64 -15.58 5.95 4.52
C ALA A 64 -15.68 6.06 6.05
N ARG A 65 -14.84 6.90 6.67
CA ARG A 65 -14.93 7.24 8.09
C ARG A 65 -16.22 7.96 8.43
N GLN A 66 -16.58 8.99 7.66
CA GLN A 66 -17.86 9.68 7.85
C GLN A 66 -19.05 8.72 7.71
N MET A 67 -19.00 7.79 6.74
CA MET A 67 -20.00 6.75 6.57
C MET A 67 -20.06 5.80 7.78
N SER A 68 -18.90 5.41 8.34
CA SER A 68 -18.81 4.56 9.53
C SER A 68 -19.37 5.22 10.79
N GLU A 69 -19.37 6.55 10.85
CA GLU A 69 -19.89 7.34 11.96
C GLU A 69 -21.39 7.68 11.78
N SER A 70 -22.02 7.23 10.69
CA SER A 70 -23.45 7.49 10.42
C SER A 70 -24.35 6.76 11.41
N THR A 71 -25.08 7.52 12.23
CA THR A 71 -26.08 6.99 13.17
C THR A 71 -27.12 6.12 12.49
N THR A 72 -27.47 6.41 11.23
CA THR A 72 -28.41 5.60 10.44
C THR A 72 -27.88 4.19 10.20
N LEU A 73 -26.60 4.06 9.83
CA LEU A 73 -25.96 2.76 9.60
C LEU A 73 -25.74 2.02 10.92
N ILE A 74 -25.27 2.72 11.97
CA ILE A 74 -25.03 2.13 13.29
C ILE A 74 -26.34 1.57 13.88
N ASN A 75 -27.43 2.33 13.84
CA ASN A 75 -28.74 1.87 14.34
C ASN A 75 -29.23 0.63 13.58
N TRP A 76 -29.08 0.61 12.26
CA TRP A 76 -29.43 -0.54 11.45
C TRP A 76 -28.54 -1.76 11.76
N ALA A 77 -27.23 -1.57 11.94
CA ALA A 77 -26.31 -2.66 12.29
C ALA A 77 -26.64 -3.34 13.62
N GLN A 78 -27.18 -2.57 14.58
CA GLN A 78 -27.67 -3.12 15.85
C GLN A 78 -29.01 -3.88 15.68
N HIS A 79 -29.79 -3.58 14.64
CA HIS A 79 -31.15 -4.09 14.40
C HIS A 79 -31.32 -4.54 12.94
N PRO A 80 -30.52 -5.51 12.46
CA PRO A 80 -30.35 -5.76 11.02
C PRO A 80 -31.62 -6.31 10.33
N ASP A 81 -32.52 -6.91 11.09
CA ASP A 81 -33.79 -7.47 10.59
C ASP A 81 -34.90 -6.41 10.42
N ASP A 82 -34.69 -5.19 10.92
CA ASP A 82 -35.66 -4.10 10.77
C ASP A 82 -35.63 -3.54 9.34
N ARG A 83 -36.75 -3.72 8.62
CA ARG A 83 -36.88 -3.29 7.22
C ARG A 83 -36.88 -1.77 7.04
N ILE A 84 -37.36 -1.01 8.01
CA ILE A 84 -37.40 0.45 7.94
C ILE A 84 -35.98 1.00 8.12
N LEU A 85 -35.25 0.49 9.12
CA LEU A 85 -33.85 0.87 9.33
C LEU A 85 -32.99 0.47 8.13
N ARG A 86 -33.18 -0.72 7.58
CA ARG A 86 -32.49 -1.16 6.36
C ARG A 86 -32.75 -0.22 5.19
N ALA A 87 -34.00 0.18 4.95
CA ALA A 87 -34.33 1.09 3.85
C ALA A 87 -33.69 2.48 4.05
N GLY A 88 -33.64 2.97 5.29
CA GLY A 88 -32.93 4.19 5.65
C GLY A 88 -31.42 4.08 5.39
N ALA A 89 -30.80 3.00 5.86
CA ALA A 89 -29.38 2.73 5.65
C ALA A 89 -29.02 2.61 4.17
N ILE A 90 -29.81 1.93 3.35
CA ILE A 90 -29.57 1.84 1.90
C ILE A 90 -29.56 3.24 1.26
N ARG A 91 -30.53 4.11 1.59
CA ARG A 91 -30.53 5.49 1.06
C ARG A 91 -29.30 6.28 1.51
N GLU A 92 -28.90 6.13 2.76
CA GLU A 92 -27.70 6.76 3.31
C GLU A 92 -26.44 6.29 2.55
N MET A 93 -26.26 4.97 2.40
CA MET A 93 -25.11 4.41 1.66
C MET A 93 -25.07 4.89 0.20
N GLU A 94 -26.22 4.97 -0.48
CA GLU A 94 -26.29 5.53 -1.84
C GLU A 94 -25.89 7.00 -1.92
N SER A 95 -26.11 7.79 -0.85
CA SER A 95 -25.67 9.19 -0.79
C SER A 95 -24.14 9.33 -0.69
N PHE A 96 -23.46 8.35 -0.09
CA PHE A 96 -22.00 8.27 -0.09
C PHE A 96 -21.47 7.75 -1.42
N ARG A 97 -22.19 6.80 -2.06
CA ARG A 97 -21.75 6.13 -3.29
C ARG A 97 -21.28 7.12 -4.35
N SER A 98 -22.06 8.16 -4.65
CA SER A 98 -21.72 9.15 -5.70
C SER A 98 -20.52 10.05 -5.36
N ASN A 99 -20.07 10.06 -4.10
CA ASN A 99 -18.97 10.90 -3.65
C ASN A 99 -17.63 10.15 -3.66
N PHE A 100 -17.66 8.82 -3.53
CA PHE A 100 -16.50 7.95 -3.72
C PHE A 100 -16.07 7.93 -5.18
N ARG A 101 -14.75 7.89 -5.42
CA ARG A 101 -14.19 7.95 -6.78
C ARG A 101 -14.62 6.80 -7.67
N ASP A 102 -14.71 5.59 -7.12
CA ASP A 102 -15.13 4.38 -7.85
C ASP A 102 -16.67 4.27 -7.98
N ASN A 103 -17.41 5.17 -7.32
CA ASN A 103 -18.86 5.11 -7.20
C ASN A 103 -19.38 3.79 -6.63
N SER A 104 -18.65 3.21 -5.67
CA SER A 104 -19.03 1.96 -5.00
C SER A 104 -18.94 2.07 -3.47
N TYR A 105 -19.67 1.21 -2.77
CA TYR A 105 -19.57 1.03 -1.32
C TYR A 105 -19.86 -0.40 -0.94
N PHE A 106 -19.45 -0.80 0.27
CA PHE A 106 -19.95 -1.99 0.93
C PHE A 106 -20.26 -1.73 2.41
N VAL A 107 -21.10 -2.60 2.99
CA VAL A 107 -21.33 -2.74 4.43
C VAL A 107 -21.44 -4.21 4.79
N ALA A 108 -20.65 -4.63 5.78
CA ALA A 108 -20.67 -5.94 6.38
C ALA A 108 -21.12 -5.83 7.85
N LEU A 109 -22.23 -6.45 8.21
CA LEU A 109 -22.82 -6.34 9.54
C LEU A 109 -22.32 -7.45 10.46
N ARG A 110 -21.78 -7.10 11.63
CA ARG A 110 -21.24 -8.10 12.59
C ARG A 110 -22.31 -9.01 13.15
N LYS A 111 -23.51 -8.49 13.39
CA LYS A 111 -24.56 -9.20 14.12
C LYS A 111 -25.11 -10.43 13.39
N ASN A 112 -25.11 -10.41 12.06
CA ASN A 112 -25.65 -11.50 11.24
C ASN A 112 -24.77 -11.88 10.03
N GLY A 113 -23.60 -11.26 9.87
CA GLY A 113 -22.70 -11.52 8.75
C GLY A 113 -23.19 -11.00 7.40
N HIS A 114 -24.32 -10.29 7.33
CA HIS A 114 -24.86 -9.86 6.04
C HIS A 114 -23.96 -8.83 5.37
N TYR A 115 -23.65 -9.09 4.10
CA TYR A 115 -22.84 -8.23 3.25
C TYR A 115 -23.71 -7.54 2.19
N TYR A 116 -23.55 -6.22 2.08
CA TYR A 116 -24.26 -5.35 1.14
C TYR A 116 -23.26 -4.60 0.28
N TYR A 117 -23.56 -4.46 -1.01
CA TYR A 117 -22.67 -3.81 -1.96
C TYR A 117 -23.45 -3.13 -3.09
N ASN A 118 -22.92 -2.01 -3.57
CA ASN A 118 -23.31 -1.46 -4.85
C ASN A 118 -22.10 -0.87 -5.59
N ASN A 119 -22.10 -0.96 -6.92
CA ASN A 119 -20.98 -0.55 -7.77
C ASN A 119 -21.27 0.73 -8.57
N GLY A 120 -20.26 1.24 -9.27
CA GLY A 120 -20.39 2.44 -10.10
C GLY A 120 -21.43 2.32 -11.22
N ALA A 121 -21.61 1.12 -11.77
CA ALA A 121 -22.63 0.81 -12.77
C ALA A 121 -24.05 0.72 -12.17
N ASN A 122 -24.19 0.81 -10.84
CA ASN A 122 -25.44 0.76 -10.10
C ASN A 122 -26.26 -0.52 -10.39
N GLN A 123 -25.57 -1.63 -10.65
CA GLN A 123 -26.20 -2.90 -11.07
C GLN A 123 -27.04 -3.55 -9.95
N PHE A 124 -26.78 -3.18 -8.70
CA PHE A 124 -27.40 -3.77 -7.52
C PHE A 124 -28.45 -2.86 -6.87
N ALA A 125 -28.89 -1.83 -7.59
CA ALA A 125 -29.95 -0.92 -7.14
C ALA A 125 -31.22 -1.69 -6.74
N GLY A 126 -31.69 -1.48 -5.51
CA GLY A 126 -32.87 -2.14 -4.96
C GLY A 126 -32.66 -3.60 -4.55
N ASN A 127 -31.48 -4.16 -4.81
CA ASN A 127 -31.08 -5.49 -4.39
C ASN A 127 -29.61 -5.48 -3.98
N GLN A 128 -29.25 -4.72 -2.95
CA GLN A 128 -27.84 -4.56 -2.53
C GLN A 128 -27.31 -5.71 -1.67
N PHE A 129 -28.17 -6.53 -1.07
CA PHE A 129 -27.75 -7.70 -0.29
C PHE A 129 -27.05 -8.70 -1.19
N ARG A 130 -25.83 -9.12 -0.88
CA ARG A 130 -25.04 -10.04 -1.73
C ARG A 130 -25.01 -11.44 -1.15
N TYR A 131 -24.47 -11.58 0.05
CA TYR A 131 -24.26 -12.87 0.71
C TYR A 131 -24.14 -12.70 2.23
N VAL A 132 -23.96 -13.82 2.92
CA VAL A 132 -23.71 -13.88 4.37
C VAL A 132 -22.29 -14.39 4.57
N LEU A 133 -21.50 -13.65 5.32
CA LEU A 133 -20.11 -13.99 5.64
C LEU A 133 -20.06 -15.25 6.52
N ASP A 134 -19.22 -16.22 6.14
CA ASP A 134 -19.01 -17.47 6.86
C ASP A 134 -17.60 -17.50 7.49
N PRO A 135 -17.46 -17.62 8.83
CA PRO A 135 -16.15 -17.73 9.48
C PRO A 135 -15.38 -19.01 9.12
N GLN A 136 -16.02 -19.98 8.48
CA GLN A 136 -15.36 -21.19 7.96
C GLN A 136 -14.91 -21.04 6.50
N ASP A 137 -15.33 -19.99 5.80
CA ASP A 137 -14.87 -19.69 4.44
C ASP A 137 -13.58 -18.86 4.49
N PRO A 138 -12.45 -19.37 3.95
CA PRO A 138 -11.22 -18.60 3.85
C PRO A 138 -11.36 -17.26 3.09
N ASP A 139 -12.30 -17.15 2.14
CA ASP A 139 -12.53 -15.91 1.37
C ASP A 139 -13.17 -14.81 2.24
N ASP A 140 -13.85 -15.17 3.33
CA ASP A 140 -14.51 -14.26 4.27
C ASP A 140 -13.69 -13.95 5.52
N ALA A 141 -12.55 -14.62 5.70
CA ALA A 141 -11.70 -14.51 6.89
C ALA A 141 -11.22 -13.08 7.17
N TRP A 142 -11.14 -12.22 6.14
CA TRP A 142 -10.74 -10.82 6.28
C TRP A 142 -11.64 -10.09 7.27
N PHE A 143 -12.95 -10.31 7.23
CA PHE A 143 -13.92 -9.59 8.06
C PHE A 143 -13.68 -9.85 9.54
N PHE A 144 -13.54 -11.13 9.89
CA PHE A 144 -13.32 -11.57 11.26
C PHE A 144 -11.94 -11.16 11.77
N GLN A 145 -10.91 -11.23 10.92
CA GLN A 145 -9.57 -10.76 11.24
C GLN A 145 -9.55 -9.25 11.53
N LEU A 146 -10.17 -8.43 10.69
CA LEU A 146 -10.23 -6.98 10.89
C LEU A 146 -10.99 -6.59 12.17
N ILE A 147 -12.07 -7.30 12.51
CA ILE A 147 -12.77 -7.12 13.79
C ILE A 147 -11.86 -7.46 14.96
N SER A 148 -11.11 -8.57 14.87
CA SER A 148 -10.18 -8.99 15.93
C SER A 148 -9.02 -8.01 16.10
N GLU A 149 -8.51 -7.44 15.01
CA GLU A 149 -7.41 -6.47 15.05
C GLU A 149 -7.84 -5.12 15.63
N GLY A 150 -9.09 -4.72 15.42
CA GLY A 150 -9.69 -3.57 16.07
C GLY A 150 -9.10 -2.20 15.68
N ARG A 151 -8.26 -2.12 14.64
CA ARG A 151 -7.78 -0.81 14.12
C ARG A 151 -8.89 -0.13 13.32
N ASP A 152 -8.98 1.19 13.44
CA ASP A 152 -10.12 1.94 12.91
C ASP A 152 -10.28 1.83 11.38
N PHE A 153 -9.18 1.69 10.64
CA PHE A 153 -9.23 1.44 9.21
C PHE A 153 -8.11 0.53 8.71
N HIS A 154 -8.36 -0.11 7.58
CA HIS A 154 -7.44 -1.03 6.90
C HIS A 154 -7.50 -0.85 5.40
N LEU A 155 -6.33 -0.91 4.75
CA LEU A 155 -6.19 -0.94 3.30
C LEU A 155 -5.68 -2.31 2.89
N ASN A 156 -6.28 -2.90 1.86
CA ASN A 156 -5.77 -4.14 1.28
C ASN A 156 -6.12 -4.25 -0.19
N VAL A 157 -5.23 -4.89 -0.96
CA VAL A 157 -5.54 -5.28 -2.33
C VAL A 157 -6.03 -6.72 -2.32
N ASN A 158 -7.25 -6.95 -2.82
CA ASN A 158 -7.81 -8.30 -2.89
C ASN A 158 -8.76 -8.46 -4.08
N PRO A 159 -8.73 -9.58 -4.81
CA PRO A 159 -9.90 -10.03 -5.54
C PRO A 159 -11.05 -10.33 -4.57
N ASP A 160 -12.26 -10.02 -4.99
CA ASP A 160 -13.50 -10.47 -4.38
C ASP A 160 -14.16 -11.44 -5.38
N SER A 161 -14.23 -12.72 -5.01
CA SER A 161 -14.70 -13.81 -5.85
C SER A 161 -16.20 -13.70 -6.13
N GLU A 162 -17.00 -13.34 -5.13
CA GLU A 162 -18.45 -13.14 -5.21
C GLU A 162 -18.82 -11.94 -6.09
N LEU A 163 -18.03 -10.87 -6.04
CA LEU A 163 -18.25 -9.66 -6.84
C LEU A 163 -17.55 -9.70 -8.20
N GLY A 164 -16.56 -10.56 -8.40
CA GLY A 164 -15.77 -10.69 -9.63
C GLY A 164 -14.87 -9.47 -9.92
N VAL A 165 -14.40 -8.77 -8.89
CA VAL A 165 -13.59 -7.54 -9.02
C VAL A 165 -12.30 -7.62 -8.21
N THR A 166 -11.24 -6.95 -8.66
CA THR A 166 -10.03 -6.72 -7.87
C THR A 166 -9.92 -5.24 -7.54
N LYS A 167 -9.85 -4.91 -6.25
CA LYS A 167 -9.81 -3.52 -5.78
C LYS A 167 -8.74 -3.33 -4.72
N LEU A 168 -8.29 -2.10 -4.58
CA LEU A 168 -7.73 -1.60 -3.33
C LEU A 168 -8.91 -1.24 -2.42
N TRP A 169 -9.19 -2.11 -1.47
CA TRP A 169 -10.29 -1.96 -0.51
C TRP A 169 -9.90 -1.04 0.63
N ILE A 170 -10.85 -0.20 1.02
CA ILE A 170 -10.75 0.72 2.15
C ILE A 170 -11.82 0.29 3.14
N ASN A 171 -11.38 -0.36 4.22
CA ASN A 171 -12.25 -0.92 5.25
C ASN A 171 -12.19 -0.03 6.48
N VAL A 172 -13.33 0.39 7.01
CA VAL A 172 -13.42 1.19 8.22
C VAL A 172 -14.35 0.50 9.22
N LEU A 173 -13.88 0.35 10.46
CA LEU A 173 -14.69 -0.25 11.52
C LEU A 173 -15.82 0.70 11.90
N MET A 174 -17.04 0.17 11.95
CA MET A 174 -18.20 0.88 12.47
C MET A 174 -18.38 0.52 13.93
N ARG A 175 -18.37 1.54 14.80
CA ARG A 175 -18.53 1.40 16.25
C ARG A 175 -19.80 2.09 16.72
N ASP A 176 -20.48 1.49 17.69
CA ASP A 176 -21.59 2.15 18.36
C ASP A 176 -21.12 3.17 19.41
N PRO A 177 -22.02 3.96 20.03
CA PRO A 177 -21.63 4.95 21.05
C PRO A 177 -20.98 4.35 22.30
N GLN A 178 -21.07 3.03 22.52
CA GLN A 178 -20.42 2.32 23.61
C GLN A 178 -19.00 1.85 23.22
N GLY A 179 -18.61 2.01 21.95
CA GLY A 179 -17.32 1.60 21.41
C GLY A 179 -17.29 0.19 20.82
N GLU A 180 -18.43 -0.53 20.85
CA GLU A 180 -18.55 -1.88 20.33
C GLU A 180 -18.55 -1.88 18.81
N ILE A 181 -17.77 -2.78 18.21
CA ILE A 181 -17.74 -2.94 16.75
C ILE A 181 -19.08 -3.57 16.32
N VAL A 182 -19.83 -2.89 15.47
CA VAL A 182 -21.13 -3.36 14.94
C VAL A 182 -21.06 -3.79 13.48
N GLY A 183 -19.96 -3.48 12.79
CA GLY A 183 -19.72 -3.91 11.41
C GLY A 183 -18.49 -3.25 10.80
N ILE A 184 -18.34 -3.44 9.50
CA ILE A 184 -17.32 -2.79 8.67
C ILE A 184 -18.02 -2.13 7.49
N VAL A 185 -17.63 -0.91 7.17
CA VAL A 185 -18.11 -0.19 5.99
C VAL A 185 -16.93 0.24 5.15
N GLY A 186 -17.17 0.57 3.88
CA GLY A 186 -16.07 1.03 3.06
C GLY A 186 -16.40 1.22 1.61
N THR A 187 -15.34 1.40 0.84
CA THR A 187 -15.34 1.49 -0.62
C THR A 187 -14.12 0.73 -1.17
N GLY A 188 -13.94 0.75 -2.48
CA GLY A 188 -12.71 0.27 -3.09
C GLY A 188 -12.40 0.96 -4.40
N LEU A 189 -11.13 1.15 -4.68
CA LEU A 189 -10.65 1.72 -5.93
C LEU A 189 -10.33 0.59 -6.91
N ASN A 190 -10.79 0.70 -8.16
CA ASN A 190 -10.34 -0.20 -9.22
C ASN A 190 -8.80 -0.21 -9.30
N LEU A 191 -8.20 -1.39 -9.15
CA LEU A 191 -6.75 -1.53 -9.04
C LEU A 191 -6.03 -1.05 -10.31
N ASP A 192 -6.51 -1.43 -11.50
CA ASP A 192 -5.85 -1.08 -12.76
C ASP A 192 -5.81 0.43 -12.98
N GLY A 193 -6.95 1.11 -12.74
CA GLY A 193 -7.03 2.57 -12.79
C GLY A 193 -6.13 3.23 -11.76
N PHE A 194 -6.01 2.64 -10.56
CA PHE A 194 -5.16 3.18 -9.50
C PHE A 194 -3.66 3.04 -9.80
N LEU A 195 -3.21 1.86 -10.27
CA LEU A 195 -1.81 1.58 -10.60
C LEU A 195 -1.29 2.50 -11.71
N GLN A 196 -2.09 2.73 -12.76
CA GLN A 196 -1.72 3.63 -13.88
C GLN A 196 -1.43 5.07 -13.42
N HIS A 197 -2.14 5.53 -12.38
CA HIS A 197 -1.98 6.90 -11.91
C HIS A 197 -0.91 7.01 -10.83
N ILE A 198 -0.75 6.03 -9.95
CA ILE A 198 0.10 6.20 -8.76
C ILE A 198 1.45 5.50 -8.87
N VAL A 199 1.51 4.33 -9.52
CA VAL A 199 2.70 3.47 -9.49
C VAL A 199 3.54 3.59 -10.76
N ASP A 200 2.92 3.90 -11.91
CA ASP A 200 3.65 4.08 -13.18
C ASP A 200 4.27 5.48 -13.25
N SER A 201 5.34 5.71 -12.48
CA SER A 201 6.22 6.84 -12.70
C SER A 201 7.08 6.52 -13.94
N ASN A 202 6.88 7.25 -15.04
CA ASN A 202 7.63 7.06 -16.29
C ASN A 202 9.10 7.53 -16.18
N GLN A 203 9.71 7.51 -14.98
CA GLN A 203 11.10 7.89 -14.78
C GLN A 203 12.02 6.68 -14.99
N PRO A 204 12.91 6.70 -16.00
CA PRO A 204 13.85 5.61 -16.22
C PRO A 204 14.74 5.37 -15.00
N GLY A 205 14.89 4.12 -14.60
CA GLY A 205 15.76 3.72 -13.48
C GLY A 205 15.13 3.82 -12.08
N ILE A 206 13.86 4.21 -11.99
CA ILE A 206 13.09 4.25 -10.73
C ILE A 206 11.98 3.20 -10.79
N THR A 207 11.84 2.42 -9.72
CA THR A 207 10.70 1.53 -9.52
C THR A 207 10.09 1.83 -8.16
N THR A 208 8.82 2.26 -8.17
CA THR A 208 8.07 2.54 -6.95
C THR A 208 7.21 1.33 -6.60
N LEU A 209 7.21 0.96 -5.32
CA LEU A 209 6.29 -0.02 -4.76
C LEU A 209 5.80 0.46 -3.39
N PHE A 210 4.66 -0.05 -2.95
CA PHE A 210 4.10 0.24 -1.64
C PHE A 210 3.94 -1.05 -0.87
N VAL A 211 4.31 -1.02 0.40
CA VAL A 211 4.24 -2.18 1.31
C VAL A 211 3.41 -1.86 2.54
N ASP A 212 2.89 -2.89 3.20
CA ASP A 212 2.35 -2.75 4.55
C ASP A 212 3.47 -2.65 5.60
N ASP A 213 3.09 -2.54 6.87
CA ASP A 213 4.02 -2.40 8.01
C ASP A 213 4.92 -3.62 8.23
N LYS A 214 4.64 -4.74 7.56
CA LYS A 214 5.42 -5.98 7.60
C LYS A 214 6.19 -6.23 6.30
N GLY A 215 6.12 -5.31 5.34
CA GLY A 215 6.84 -5.40 4.07
C GLY A 215 6.13 -6.20 2.98
N ALA A 216 4.85 -6.59 3.17
CA ALA A 216 4.06 -7.24 2.11
C ALA A 216 3.67 -6.21 1.04
N ILE A 217 3.92 -6.55 -0.23
CA ILE A 217 3.77 -5.62 -1.35
C ILE A 217 2.29 -5.40 -1.64
N GLN A 218 1.77 -4.21 -1.31
CA GLN A 218 0.38 -3.84 -1.56
C GLN A 218 0.18 -3.35 -2.99
N LEU A 219 1.15 -2.62 -3.54
CA LEU A 219 1.04 -2.02 -4.87
C LEU A 219 2.38 -2.13 -5.60
N HIS A 220 2.32 -2.62 -6.82
CA HIS A 220 3.46 -2.75 -7.72
C HIS A 220 2.99 -2.66 -9.17
N ARG A 221 3.83 -2.15 -10.08
CA ARG A 221 3.49 -2.01 -11.51
C ARG A 221 3.20 -3.37 -12.15
N ASP A 222 4.06 -4.34 -11.89
CA ASP A 222 3.82 -5.73 -12.24
C ASP A 222 3.00 -6.40 -11.13
N ARG A 223 1.78 -6.83 -11.50
CA ARG A 223 0.79 -7.42 -10.60
C ARG A 223 1.24 -8.75 -9.99
N SER A 224 2.22 -9.44 -10.58
CA SER A 224 2.73 -10.70 -10.04
C SER A 224 3.45 -10.53 -8.69
N TYR A 225 3.94 -9.31 -8.40
CA TYR A 225 4.57 -8.99 -7.11
C TYR A 225 3.57 -8.56 -6.04
N ILE A 226 2.32 -8.22 -6.39
CA ILE A 226 1.33 -7.77 -5.41
C ILE A 226 0.94 -8.95 -4.51
N ASP A 227 0.93 -8.72 -3.21
CA ASP A 227 0.42 -9.64 -2.20
C ASP A 227 -1.10 -9.47 -2.04
N PHE A 228 -1.86 -10.29 -2.75
CA PHE A 228 -3.30 -10.36 -2.55
C PHE A 228 -3.64 -11.06 -1.24
N ALA A 229 -4.73 -10.62 -0.61
CA ALA A 229 -5.23 -11.16 0.68
C ALA A 229 -4.20 -11.09 1.83
N SER A 230 -3.36 -10.04 1.86
CA SER A 230 -2.29 -9.90 2.86
C SER A 230 -2.78 -9.87 4.32
N ILE A 231 -4.05 -9.53 4.56
CA ILE A 231 -4.67 -9.52 5.90
C ILE A 231 -4.75 -10.94 6.48
N THR A 232 -5.14 -11.93 5.66
CA THR A 232 -5.45 -13.29 6.13
C THR A 232 -4.32 -14.28 5.83
N LYS A 233 -3.41 -13.92 4.93
CA LYS A 233 -2.31 -14.80 4.52
C LYS A 233 -1.23 -14.93 5.62
N PRO A 234 -0.75 -16.15 5.91
CA PRO A 234 0.41 -16.35 6.77
C PRO A 234 1.65 -15.59 6.28
N GLU A 235 2.45 -15.05 7.20
CA GLU A 235 3.60 -14.18 6.88
C GLU A 235 4.65 -14.86 5.99
N ASP A 236 4.82 -16.19 6.11
CA ASP A 236 5.76 -16.98 5.31
C ASP A 236 5.31 -17.21 3.86
N GLN A 237 4.06 -16.88 3.54
CA GLN A 237 3.46 -17.06 2.22
C GLN A 237 3.24 -15.72 1.48
N LYS A 238 3.55 -14.58 2.12
CA LYS A 238 3.33 -13.25 1.54
C LYS A 238 4.39 -12.91 0.49
N ASN A 239 3.94 -12.21 -0.55
CA ASN A 239 4.85 -11.51 -1.45
C ASN A 239 5.42 -10.27 -0.75
N THR A 240 6.63 -10.38 -0.21
CA THR A 240 7.27 -9.28 0.52
C THR A 240 8.36 -8.60 -0.31
N LEU A 241 8.75 -7.39 0.10
CA LEU A 241 9.93 -6.68 -0.40
C LEU A 241 11.19 -7.57 -0.43
N GLY A 242 11.31 -8.54 0.48
CA GLY A 242 12.42 -9.46 0.50
C GLY A 242 12.58 -10.31 -0.76
N LEU A 243 11.51 -10.52 -1.55
CA LEU A 243 11.57 -11.20 -2.84
C LEU A 243 12.37 -10.44 -3.89
N LEU A 244 12.47 -9.12 -3.75
CA LEU A 244 13.17 -8.22 -4.68
C LEU A 244 14.65 -8.07 -4.33
N LEU A 245 15.16 -8.72 -3.28
CA LEU A 245 16.51 -8.50 -2.77
C LEU A 245 17.33 -9.79 -2.85
N GLU A 246 18.48 -9.75 -3.53
CA GLU A 246 19.34 -10.92 -3.74
C GLU A 246 19.98 -11.39 -2.43
N LYS A 247 20.48 -10.45 -1.62
CA LYS A 247 21.33 -10.75 -0.45
C LYS A 247 20.53 -10.79 0.86
N PRO A 248 20.75 -11.79 1.73
CA PRO A 248 20.12 -11.84 3.05
C PRO A 248 20.47 -10.65 3.96
N ALA A 249 21.64 -10.02 3.76
CA ALA A 249 22.03 -8.83 4.49
C ALA A 249 21.13 -7.63 4.12
N ASP A 250 20.93 -7.42 2.81
CA ASP A 250 20.10 -6.34 2.26
C ASP A 250 18.63 -6.50 2.69
N ARG A 251 18.13 -7.74 2.76
CA ARG A 251 16.80 -8.04 3.32
C ARG A 251 16.67 -7.58 4.77
N ARG A 252 17.65 -7.91 5.63
CA ARG A 252 17.64 -7.48 7.03
C ARG A 252 17.73 -5.97 7.16
N GLU A 253 18.57 -5.33 6.35
CA GLU A 253 18.74 -3.88 6.34
C GLU A 253 17.42 -3.18 6.01
N MET A 254 16.74 -3.59 4.94
CA MET A 254 15.45 -3.01 4.56
C MET A 254 14.36 -3.22 5.63
N MET A 255 14.33 -4.39 6.27
CA MET A 255 13.38 -4.64 7.37
C MET A 255 13.69 -3.77 8.59
N ASN A 256 14.96 -3.52 8.90
CA ASN A 256 15.35 -2.59 9.96
C ASN A 256 14.91 -1.15 9.66
N LEU A 257 15.00 -0.72 8.40
CA LEU A 257 14.50 0.60 7.99
C LEU A 257 12.99 0.70 8.17
N LEU A 258 12.23 -0.31 7.73
CA LEU A 258 10.77 -0.35 7.95
C LEU A 258 10.43 -0.29 9.44
N GLU A 259 11.13 -1.04 10.28
CA GLU A 259 10.94 -1.03 11.73
C GLU A 259 11.26 0.36 12.34
N SER A 260 12.35 1.01 11.89
CA SER A 260 12.71 2.35 12.35
C SER A 260 11.66 3.40 11.99
N LEU A 261 11.09 3.33 10.77
CA LEU A 261 10.03 4.22 10.32
C LEU A 261 8.73 3.97 11.11
N ARG A 262 8.47 2.73 11.52
CA ARG A 262 7.33 2.36 12.36
C ARG A 262 7.44 2.88 13.79
N GLN A 263 8.64 2.83 14.37
CA GLN A 263 8.92 3.26 15.74
C GLN A 263 9.24 4.76 15.86
N GLY A 264 9.50 5.44 14.75
CA GLY A 264 9.82 6.86 14.68
C GLY A 264 8.71 7.75 15.24
N PRO A 265 8.98 9.05 15.45
CA PRO A 265 8.05 10.00 16.07
C PRO A 265 6.77 10.28 15.28
N GLY A 266 6.49 9.54 14.19
CA GLY A 266 5.31 9.70 13.36
C GLY A 266 5.33 10.98 12.52
N THR A 267 6.50 11.58 12.31
CA THR A 267 6.63 12.77 11.47
C THR A 267 6.28 12.44 10.03
N ALA A 268 5.22 13.06 9.52
CA ALA A 268 4.76 12.84 8.15
C ALA A 268 5.88 13.12 7.14
N GLY A 269 6.13 12.15 6.26
CA GLY A 269 7.17 12.25 5.23
C GLY A 269 8.60 11.98 5.73
N GLU A 270 8.78 11.29 6.86
CA GLU A 270 10.08 10.70 7.20
C GLU A 270 10.51 9.70 6.12
N VAL A 271 11.79 9.69 5.78
CA VAL A 271 12.36 8.80 4.77
C VAL A 271 13.65 8.21 5.31
N ALA A 272 13.79 6.89 5.14
CA ALA A 272 15.02 6.17 5.38
C ALA A 272 15.45 5.50 4.06
N SER A 273 16.76 5.50 3.80
CA SER A 273 17.33 5.06 2.52
C SER A 273 18.58 4.20 2.76
N SER A 274 18.77 3.19 1.90
CA SER A 274 19.97 2.34 1.91
C SER A 274 20.24 1.78 0.51
N PHE A 275 21.51 1.50 0.23
CA PHE A 275 21.92 0.86 -1.02
C PHE A 275 21.84 -0.66 -0.88
N VAL A 276 21.11 -1.29 -1.80
CA VAL A 276 20.87 -2.74 -1.80
C VAL A 276 21.08 -3.34 -3.19
N THR A 277 21.19 -4.67 -3.23
CA THR A 277 21.31 -5.46 -4.46
C THR A 277 19.95 -6.06 -4.78
N VAL A 278 19.42 -5.71 -5.95
CA VAL A 278 18.09 -6.07 -6.47
C VAL A 278 18.25 -7.03 -7.64
#